data_AF-A0A1F6AYL4-F1
#
_entry.id   AF-A0A1F6AYL4-F1
#
_cell.length_a   1.000
_cell.length_b   1.000
_cell.length_c   1.000
_cell.angle_alpha   90.00
_cell.angle_beta   90.00
_cell.angle_gamma   90.00
#
_symmetry.space_group_name_H-M   'P 1'
#
loop_
_entity.id
_entity.type
_entity.pdbx_description
1 polymer ?
#
loop_
_entity_poly.entity_id
_entity_poly.type
_entity_poly.pdbx_seq_one_letter_code
_entity_poly.pdbx_strand_id
1 'polypeptide(L)'
;MKSDIHPQWFDDATVYCACGNTFNVGATKREIKVDICAKCHPFFTGEMKFVDTLGRVEKFQQKQKSAAAVATVLADKKKKKKEKEVARANAPKSLKEMLMGMK
;
A
#
# COMPACT_ATOMS: atom_id res chain seq x y z
N MET A 1 -43.55 20.55 -24.55
CA MET A 1 -42.74 21.66 -23.99
C MET A 1 -43.59 22.92 -24.03
N LYS A 2 -44.02 23.47 -22.89
CA LYS A 2 -44.55 24.85 -22.84
C LYS A 2 -43.39 25.84 -22.95
N SER A 3 -43.57 26.94 -23.67
CA SER A 3 -42.51 27.86 -24.12
C SER A 3 -41.72 28.55 -23.01
N ASP A 4 -42.23 28.63 -21.77
CA ASP A 4 -41.66 29.54 -20.75
C ASP A 4 -41.39 28.92 -19.36
N ILE A 5 -41.79 27.66 -19.14
CA ILE A 5 -41.67 27.00 -17.83
C ILE A 5 -40.80 25.74 -17.85
N HIS A 6 -40.26 25.37 -19.00
CA HIS A 6 -39.41 24.18 -19.12
C HIS A 6 -37.98 24.53 -19.53
N PRO A 7 -36.97 23.92 -18.90
CA PRO A 7 -35.58 24.13 -19.25
C PRO A 7 -35.27 23.53 -20.62
N GLN A 8 -34.27 24.08 -21.30
CA GLN A 8 -33.88 23.65 -22.64
C GLN A 8 -33.48 22.17 -22.64
N TRP A 9 -34.23 21.36 -23.38
CA TRP A 9 -33.97 19.94 -23.57
C TRP A 9 -33.15 19.73 -24.84
N PHE A 10 -32.11 18.91 -24.74
CA PHE A 10 -31.29 18.47 -25.87
C PHE A 10 -31.53 16.98 -26.06
N ASP A 11 -31.98 16.57 -27.25
CA ASP A 11 -32.22 15.17 -27.57
C ASP A 11 -30.92 14.40 -27.87
N ASP A 12 -29.84 15.13 -28.17
CA ASP A 12 -28.55 14.63 -28.65
C ASP A 12 -27.38 14.91 -27.67
N ALA A 13 -27.61 14.85 -26.36
CA ALA A 13 -26.53 15.08 -25.41
C ALA A 13 -25.50 13.93 -25.43
N THR A 14 -24.22 14.28 -25.59
CA THR A 14 -23.12 13.31 -25.61
C THR A 14 -22.64 12.99 -24.21
N VAL A 15 -22.64 11.71 -23.84
CA VAL A 15 -22.13 11.22 -22.55
C VAL A 15 -20.75 10.61 -22.76
N TYR A 16 -19.74 11.11 -22.04
CA TYR A 16 -18.38 10.59 -22.04
C TYR A 16 -18.14 9.77 -20.78
N CYS A 17 -17.89 8.47 -20.95
CA CYS A 17 -17.53 7.60 -19.83
C CYS A 17 -16.02 7.46 -19.66
N ALA A 18 -15.53 7.34 -18.43
CA ALA A 18 -14.13 7.06 -18.13
C ALA A 18 -13.58 5.78 -18.78
N CYS A 19 -14.45 4.80 -19.10
CA CYS A 19 -14.05 3.59 -19.83
C CYS A 19 -14.01 3.75 -21.36
N GLY A 20 -14.07 4.99 -21.87
CA GLY A 20 -13.95 5.31 -23.30
C GLY A 20 -15.23 5.10 -24.11
N ASN A 21 -16.35 4.75 -23.46
CA ASN A 21 -17.64 4.62 -24.11
C ASN A 21 -18.32 5.99 -24.25
N THR A 22 -18.81 6.30 -25.45
CA THR A 22 -19.60 7.50 -25.73
C THR A 22 -20.98 7.12 -26.24
N PHE A 23 -22.04 7.68 -25.65
CA PHE A 23 -23.42 7.41 -26.08
C PHE A 23 -24.28 8.67 -25.99
N ASN A 24 -25.32 8.72 -26.82
CA ASN A 24 -26.21 9.88 -26.92
C ASN A 24 -27.46 9.65 -26.07
N VAL A 25 -27.84 10.64 -25.28
CA VAL A 25 -29.02 10.60 -24.39
C VAL A 25 -29.74 11.94 -24.43
N GLY A 26 -31.06 11.93 -24.21
CA GLY A 26 -31.79 13.16 -23.95
C GLY A 26 -31.44 13.75 -22.59
N ALA A 27 -30.94 14.98 -22.54
CA ALA A 27 -30.61 15.67 -21.30
C ALA A 27 -30.79 17.18 -21.40
N THR A 28 -30.86 17.84 -20.25
CA THR A 28 -30.89 19.30 -20.15
C THR A 28 -29.52 19.95 -20.35
N LYS A 29 -28.46 19.14 -20.42
CA LYS A 29 -27.07 19.56 -20.62
C LYS A 29 -26.54 18.89 -21.89
N ARG A 30 -25.75 19.62 -22.68
CA ARG A 30 -25.19 19.11 -23.95
C ARG A 30 -24.12 18.04 -23.77
N GLU A 31 -23.31 18.13 -22.70
CA GLU A 31 -22.24 17.18 -22.41
C GLU A 31 -22.32 16.69 -20.97
N ILE A 32 -22.17 15.37 -20.79
CA ILE A 32 -22.17 14.73 -19.47
C ILE A 32 -20.94 13.85 -19.35
N LYS A 33 -20.12 14.08 -18.31
CA LYS A 33 -18.97 13.23 -17.99
C LYS A 33 -19.36 12.29 -16.85
N VAL A 34 -19.14 10.99 -17.04
CA VAL A 34 -19.57 9.94 -16.10
C VAL A 34 -18.41 8.99 -15.82
N ASP A 35 -18.22 8.61 -14.56
CA ASP A 35 -17.13 7.69 -14.19
C ASP A 35 -17.47 6.22 -14.48
N ILE A 36 -18.75 5.84 -14.38
CA ILE A 36 -19.21 4.46 -14.55
C ILE A 36 -20.49 4.44 -15.39
N CYS A 37 -20.48 3.71 -16.50
CA CYS A 37 -21.66 3.51 -17.36
C CYS A 37 -22.16 2.06 -17.32
N ALA A 38 -23.28 1.78 -18.00
CA ALA A 38 -23.87 0.45 -18.08
C ALA A 38 -22.90 -0.63 -18.59
N LYS A 39 -21.92 -0.26 -19.42
CA LYS A 39 -20.90 -1.18 -19.94
C LYS A 39 -19.84 -1.57 -18.91
N CYS A 40 -19.66 -0.76 -17.87
CA CYS A 40 -18.51 -0.82 -16.96
C CYS A 40 -18.92 -0.99 -15.48
N HIS A 41 -20.22 -0.91 -15.16
CA HIS A 41 -20.70 -1.12 -13.81
C HIS A 41 -20.71 -2.64 -13.48
N PRO A 42 -20.09 -3.07 -12.37
CA PRO A 42 -19.99 -4.49 -11.99
C PRO A 42 -21.33 -5.24 -11.96
N PHE A 43 -22.42 -4.52 -11.69
CA PHE A 43 -23.79 -5.05 -11.74
C PHE A 43 -24.21 -5.53 -13.15
N PHE A 44 -23.83 -4.83 -14.21
CA PHE A 44 -24.23 -5.18 -15.58
C PHE A 44 -23.24 -6.15 -16.24
N THR A 45 -21.96 -6.10 -15.86
CA THR A 45 -20.94 -7.01 -16.40
C THR A 45 -20.97 -8.38 -15.72
N GLY A 46 -21.68 -8.54 -14.60
CA GLY A 46 -21.86 -9.83 -13.90
C GLY A 46 -20.59 -10.39 -13.25
N GLU A 47 -19.42 -9.81 -13.54
CA GLU A 47 -18.16 -10.12 -12.90
C GLU A 47 -18.18 -9.58 -11.47
N MET A 48 -18.44 -10.46 -10.51
CA MET A 48 -18.04 -10.23 -9.14
C MET A 48 -16.52 -10.14 -9.11
N LYS A 49 -15.97 -8.92 -9.07
CA LYS A 49 -14.60 -8.71 -8.60
C LYS A 49 -14.57 -9.19 -7.16
N PHE A 50 -14.19 -10.46 -6.95
CA PHE A 50 -13.88 -10.96 -5.63
C PHE A 50 -12.79 -10.05 -5.08
N VAL A 51 -13.17 -9.16 -4.15
CA VAL A 51 -12.20 -8.48 -3.30
C VAL A 51 -11.76 -9.53 -2.29
N ASP A 52 -10.93 -10.45 -2.77
CA ASP A 52 -10.40 -11.55 -2.01
C ASP A 52 -9.65 -11.00 -0.80
N THR A 53 -10.23 -11.21 0.38
CA THR A 53 -9.59 -10.92 1.67
C THR A 53 -8.48 -11.94 2.01
N LEU A 54 -7.89 -12.56 0.98
CA LEU A 54 -6.89 -13.64 1.03
C LEU A 54 -5.53 -13.19 1.61
N GLY A 55 -5.39 -11.93 2.01
CA GLY A 55 -4.10 -11.41 2.49
C GLY A 55 -3.76 -11.75 3.94
N ARG A 56 -4.67 -12.24 4.80
CA ARG A 56 -4.33 -12.41 6.23
C ARG A 56 -3.33 -13.55 6.47
N VAL A 57 -3.53 -14.69 5.80
CA VAL A 57 -2.62 -15.84 5.89
C VAL A 57 -1.28 -15.52 5.22
N GLU A 58 -1.30 -14.89 4.05
CA GLU A 58 -0.09 -14.48 3.34
C GLU A 58 0.73 -13.44 4.14
N LYS A 59 0.08 -12.42 4.73
CA LYS A 59 0.73 -11.45 5.62
C LYS A 59 1.33 -12.12 6.85
N PHE A 60 0.67 -13.14 7.39
CA PHE A 60 1.21 -13.90 8.52
C PHE A 60 2.45 -14.70 8.13
N GLN A 61 2.42 -15.40 6.99
CA GLN A 61 3.57 -16.14 6.47
C GLN A 61 4.75 -15.20 6.15
N GLN A 62 4.49 -14.03 5.55
CA GLN A 62 5.53 -13.02 5.30
C GLN A 62 6.15 -12.49 6.60
N LYS A 63 5.34 -12.23 7.63
CA LYS A 63 5.83 -11.83 8.95
C LYS A 63 6.69 -12.91 9.59
N GLN A 64 6.28 -14.18 9.53
CA GLN A 64 7.06 -15.30 10.08
C GLN A 64 8.42 -15.43 9.37
N LYS A 65 8.45 -15.37 8.03
CA LYS A 65 9.70 -15.39 7.26
C LYS A 65 10.64 -14.24 7.64
N SER A 66 10.09 -13.03 7.79
CA SER A 66 10.87 -11.86 8.22
C SER A 66 11.41 -12.00 9.65
N ALA A 67 10.63 -12.56 10.58
CA ALA A 67 11.05 -12.77 11.96
C ALA A 67 12.18 -13.81 12.06
N ALA A 68 12.12 -14.88 11.27
CA ALA A 68 13.17 -15.90 11.21
C ALA A 68 14.51 -15.30 10.71
N ALA A 69 14.47 -14.44 9.69
CA ALA A 69 15.66 -13.76 9.19
C ALA A 69 16.26 -12.76 10.19
N VAL A 70 15.42 -12.11 11.02
CA VAL A 70 15.90 -11.19 12.05
C VAL A 70 16.51 -11.95 13.23
N ALA A 71 15.98 -13.13 13.57
CA ALA A 71 16.47 -13.94 14.69
C ALA A 71 17.93 -14.41 14.48
N THR A 72 18.31 -14.79 13.25
CA THR A 72 19.68 -15.20 12.93
C THR A 72 20.65 -14.02 13.07
N VAL A 73 20.31 -12.86 12.50
CA VAL A 73 21.12 -11.63 12.59
C VAL A 73 21.31 -11.17 14.04
N LEU A 74 20.28 -11.30 14.87
CA LEU A 74 20.36 -10.98 16.30
C LEU A 74 21.26 -11.96 17.06
N ALA A 75 21.22 -13.26 16.72
CA ALA A 75 22.09 -14.27 17.32
C ALA A 75 23.57 -14.01 16.97
N ASP A 76 23.86 -13.65 15.72
CA ASP A 76 25.22 -13.30 15.27
C ASP A 76 25.73 -12.02 15.93
N LYS A 77 24.90 -10.98 16.05
CA LYS A 77 25.25 -9.76 16.80
C LYS A 77 25.57 -10.07 18.26
N LYS A 78 24.83 -10.98 18.90
CA LYS A 78 25.02 -11.34 20.31
C LYS A 78 26.32 -12.13 20.51
N LYS A 79 26.66 -13.04 19.60
CA LYS A 79 27.96 -13.75 19.59
C LYS A 79 29.12 -12.78 19.42
N LYS A 80 29.06 -11.90 18.42
CA LYS A 80 30.11 -10.90 18.13
C LYS A 80 30.31 -9.90 19.28
N LYS A 81 29.24 -9.55 20.00
CA LYS A 81 29.31 -8.70 21.19
C LYS A 81 29.99 -9.42 22.36
N LYS A 82 29.64 -10.69 22.61
CA LYS A 82 30.30 -11.52 23.63
C LYS A 82 31.78 -11.74 23.33
N GLU A 83 32.14 -12.03 22.08
CA GLU A 83 33.55 -12.18 21.67
C GLU A 83 34.34 -10.89 21.88
N LYS A 84 33.79 -9.72 21.53
CA LYS A 84 34.43 -8.42 21.79
C LYS A 84 34.57 -8.11 23.28
N GLU A 85 33.59 -8.52 24.09
CA GLU A 85 33.60 -8.31 25.55
C GLU A 85 34.65 -9.20 26.22
N VAL A 86 34.75 -10.47 25.82
CA VAL A 86 35.80 -11.40 26.29
C VAL A 86 37.18 -10.95 25.83
N ALA A 87 37.33 -10.48 24.58
CA ALA A 87 38.60 -9.93 24.10
C ALA A 87 39.03 -8.66 24.84
N ARG A 88 38.07 -7.80 25.23
CA ARG A 88 38.34 -6.59 26.02
C ARG A 88 38.70 -6.90 27.47
N ALA A 89 38.13 -7.96 28.05
CA ALA A 89 38.47 -8.41 29.39
C ALA A 89 39.87 -9.05 29.47
N ASN A 90 40.32 -9.70 28.40
CA ASN A 90 41.64 -10.33 28.28
C ASN A 90 42.73 -9.39 27.74
N ALA A 91 42.42 -8.12 27.46
CA ALA A 91 43.41 -7.16 26.97
C ALA A 91 44.35 -6.73 28.12
N PRO A 92 45.67 -6.58 27.85
CA PRO A 92 46.61 -6.14 28.87
C PRO A 92 46.26 -4.73 29.36
N LYS A 93 46.30 -4.54 30.68
CA LYS A 93 46.02 -3.24 31.33
C LYS A 93 46.93 -2.17 30.74
N SER A 94 46.34 -1.02 30.40
CA SER A 94 47.07 0.06 29.74
C SER A 94 48.06 0.71 30.70
N LEU A 95 49.13 1.31 30.16
CA LEU A 95 50.16 2.02 30.94
C LEU A 95 49.58 3.09 31.87
N LYS A 96 48.45 3.71 31.47
CA LYS A 96 47.66 4.67 32.25
C LYS A 96 46.99 4.04 33.49
N GLU A 97 46.55 2.78 33.41
CA GLU A 97 45.96 2.03 34.52
C GLU A 97 47.02 1.50 35.49
N MET A 98 48.24 1.20 35.01
CA MET A 98 49.35 0.81 35.88
C MET A 98 49.89 1.99 36.71
N LEU A 99 50.00 3.18 36.11
CA LEU A 99 50.50 4.38 36.79
C LEU A 99 49.52 4.96 37.83
N MET A 100 48.21 4.67 37.74
CA MET A 100 47.22 5.11 38.72
C MET A 100 47.12 4.23 39.98
N GLY A 101 47.74 3.04 39.99
CA GLY A 101 47.73 2.11 41.13
C GLY A 101 48.91 2.24 42.10
N MET A 102 49.88 3.11 41.82
CA MET A 102 51.09 3.33 42.65
C MET A 102 50.98 4.52 43.61
N LYS A 103 49.76 4.90 44.01
CA LYS A 103 49.55 5.94 45.02
C LYS A 103 48.86 5.39 46.26
#